data_AF-A0A849I6W1-F1
#
_entry.id   AF-A0A849I6W1-F1
#
_cell.length_a   1.000
_cell.length_b   1.000
_cell.length_c   1.000
_cell.angle_alpha   90.00
_cell.angle_beta   90.00
_cell.angle_gamma   90.00
#
_symmetry.space_group_name_H-M   'P 1'
#
loop_
_entity.id
_entity.type
_entity.pdbx_description
1 polymer ?
#
loop_
_entity_poly.entity_id
_entity_poly.type
_entity_poly.pdbx_seq_one_letter_code
_entity_poly.pdbx_strand_id
1 'polypeptide(L)'
;MRTYEWDAPAKLFFWPAGDGWDEEAVYPTLHDALQAASEGASEAAWIVTRNGDIISPRLIAHLREEIEEAARRRPAPSRSLFGWARAA
;
A
#
# COMPACT_ATOMS: atom_id res chain seq x y z
N MET A 1 13.13 -10.44 -7.59
CA MET A 1 12.08 -9.67 -6.90
C MET A 1 12.23 -9.92 -5.41
N ARG A 2 12.41 -8.88 -4.59
CA ARG A 2 12.18 -9.04 -3.14
C ARG A 2 10.69 -9.30 -2.97
N THR A 3 10.33 -10.40 -2.33
CA THR A 3 8.94 -10.68 -1.98
C THR A 3 8.63 -9.90 -0.71
N TYR A 4 8.02 -8.73 -0.84
CA TYR A 4 7.58 -7.97 0.33
C TYR A 4 6.38 -8.67 0.98
N GLU A 5 6.34 -8.68 2.31
CA GLU A 5 5.18 -9.18 3.05
C GLU A 5 4.11 -8.08 3.12
N TRP A 6 3.15 -8.14 2.21
CA TRP A 6 2.10 -7.12 2.07
C TRP A 6 1.19 -7.00 3.30
N ASP A 7 0.92 -8.12 3.96
CA ASP A 7 0.06 -8.20 5.15
C ASP A 7 0.84 -8.07 6.47
N ALA A 8 2.15 -7.78 6.40
CA ALA A 8 2.96 -7.58 7.60
C ALA A 8 2.93 -6.12 8.06
N PRO A 9 3.03 -5.86 9.38
CA PRO A 9 3.09 -4.51 9.90
C PRO A 9 4.31 -3.75 9.37
N ALA A 10 4.11 -2.46 9.13
CA ALA A 10 5.13 -1.57 8.57
C ALA A 10 5.08 -0.20 9.27
N LYS A 11 6.23 0.45 9.35
CA LYS A 11 6.38 1.77 9.94
C LYS A 11 6.54 2.82 8.85
N LEU A 12 5.74 3.86 8.87
CA LEU A 12 5.85 5.02 8.00
C LEU A 12 6.47 6.17 8.80
N PHE A 13 7.44 6.85 8.21
CA PHE A 13 8.05 8.06 8.75
C PHE A 13 8.34 9.05 7.62
N PHE A 14 8.36 10.35 7.95
CA PHE A 14 8.62 11.41 6.98
C PHE A 14 9.99 12.05 7.22
N TRP A 15 10.82 12.11 6.18
CA TRP A 15 12.15 12.72 6.24
C TRP A 15 12.45 13.58 5.00
N PRO A 16 12.95 14.82 5.17
CA PRO A 16 13.25 15.49 6.44
C PRO A 16 11.99 15.79 7.25
N ALA A 17 12.05 15.56 8.57
CA ALA A 17 10.95 15.89 9.47
C ALA A 17 10.84 17.42 9.52
N GLY A 18 9.86 17.99 8.82
CA GLY A 18 9.52 19.39 8.99
C GLY A 18 8.99 19.63 10.41
N ASP A 19 8.94 20.89 10.85
CA ASP A 19 8.36 21.30 12.14
C ASP A 19 6.89 20.80 12.21
N GLY A 20 6.65 19.63 12.81
CA GLY A 20 5.34 19.00 12.95
C GLY A 20 5.18 17.56 12.42
N TRP A 21 6.21 16.96 11.81
CA TRP A 21 6.12 15.60 11.23
C TRP A 21 6.81 14.50 12.07
N ASP A 22 6.90 14.69 13.38
CA ASP A 22 7.41 13.69 14.34
C ASP A 22 6.46 12.48 14.54
N GLU A 23 5.46 12.30 13.69
CA GLU A 23 4.53 11.19 13.76
C GLU A 23 5.07 9.98 12.99
N GLU A 24 5.95 9.23 13.65
CA GLU A 24 6.19 7.82 13.29
C GLU A 24 4.85 7.08 13.43
N ALA A 25 4.27 6.68 12.29
CA ALA A 25 3.00 5.98 12.25
C ALA A 25 3.24 4.49 11.97
N VAL A 26 2.76 3.63 12.88
CA VAL A 26 2.82 2.17 12.70
C VAL A 26 1.51 1.71 12.10
N TYR A 27 1.59 1.09 10.92
CA TYR A 27 0.45 0.52 10.22
C TYR A 27 0.40 -1.00 10.39
N PRO A 28 -0.80 -1.58 10.47
CA PRO A 28 -0.96 -3.03 10.65
C PRO A 28 -0.52 -3.81 9.41
N THR A 29 -0.56 -3.20 8.23
CA THR A 29 -0.10 -3.81 6.97
C THR A 29 0.80 -2.86 6.17
N LEU A 30 1.67 -3.42 5.34
CA LEU A 30 2.49 -2.67 4.39
C LEU A 30 1.61 -1.95 3.36
N HIS A 31 0.49 -2.57 2.98
CA HIS A 31 -0.47 -1.95 2.07
C HIS A 31 -1.04 -0.64 2.65
N ASP A 32 -1.43 -0.65 3.92
CA ASP A 32 -1.96 0.55 4.59
C ASP A 32 -0.90 1.64 4.73
N ALA A 33 0.36 1.26 5.03
CA ALA A 33 1.47 2.20 5.09
C ALA A 33 1.74 2.87 3.74
N LEU A 34 1.67 2.12 2.64
CA LEU A 34 1.85 2.65 1.28
C LEU A 34 0.70 3.57 0.87
N GLN A 35 -0.53 3.24 1.29
CA GLN A 35 -1.68 4.09 1.06
C GLN A 35 -1.57 5.41 1.84
N ALA A 36 -1.21 5.36 3.12
CA ALA A 36 -1.01 6.58 3.92
C ALA A 36 0.15 7.46 3.42
N ALA A 37 1.23 6.85 2.93
CA ALA A 37 2.35 7.57 2.30
C ALA A 37 1.90 8.41 1.09
N SER A 38 0.80 8.04 0.44
CA SER A 38 0.25 8.76 -0.72
C SER A 38 -0.54 10.02 -0.38
N GLU A 39 -1.13 10.08 0.82
CA GLU A 39 -2.06 11.14 1.22
C GLU A 39 -1.33 12.36 1.83
N GLY A 40 -0.19 12.13 2.49
CA GLY A 40 0.46 13.15 3.34
C GLY A 40 1.65 13.88 2.70
N ALA A 41 2.62 13.17 2.13
CA ALA A 41 3.84 13.75 1.53
C ALA A 41 4.71 12.64 0.90
N SER A 42 4.30 12.12 -0.27
CA SER A 42 4.95 10.96 -0.90
C SER A 42 6.44 11.14 -1.20
N GLU A 43 6.94 12.38 -1.31
CA GLU A 43 8.35 12.68 -1.61
C GLU A 43 9.27 12.58 -0.40
N ALA A 44 8.71 12.71 0.80
CA ALA A 44 9.41 12.58 2.08
C ALA A 44 9.06 11.28 2.81
N ALA A 45 8.17 10.44 2.26
CA ALA A 45 7.71 9.22 2.91
C ALA A 45 8.74 8.09 2.82
N TRP A 46 9.05 7.48 3.96
CA TRP A 46 9.89 6.30 4.07
C TRP A 46 9.16 5.22 4.85
N ILE A 47 9.28 3.97 4.40
CA ILE A 47 8.63 2.84 5.07
C ILE A 47 9.69 1.84 5.53
N VAL A 48 9.63 1.43 6.80
CA VAL A 48 10.40 0.28 7.30
C VAL A 48 9.47 -0.92 7.43
N THR A 49 9.78 -2.02 6.76
CA THR A 49 9.04 -3.27 6.91
C THR A 49 9.40 -3.99 8.20
N ARG A 50 8.56 -4.93 8.64
CA ARG A 50 8.87 -5.82 9.78
C ARG A 50 10.23 -6.54 9.65
N ASN A 51 10.63 -6.86 8.43
CA ASN A 51 11.90 -7.56 8.16
C ASN A 51 13.12 -6.64 8.19
N GLY A 52 12.92 -5.34 8.46
CA GLY A 52 13.97 -4.33 8.47
C GLY A 52 14.35 -3.81 7.09
N ASP A 53 13.54 -4.09 6.06
CA ASP A 53 13.73 -3.47 4.75
C ASP A 53 13.28 -2.01 4.79
N ILE A 54 14.09 -1.14 4.19
CA ILE A 54 13.78 0.29 4.05
C ILE A 54 13.31 0.54 2.63
N ILE A 55 12.08 1.02 2.49
CA ILE A 55 11.45 1.40 1.23
C ILE A 55 11.56 2.92 1.10
N SER A 56 12.35 3.36 0.11
CA SER A 56 12.55 4.77 -0.21
C SER A 56 11.33 5.39 -0.90
N PRO A 57 11.15 6.73 -0.86
CA PRO A 57 10.06 7.45 -1.53
C PRO A 57 9.87 7.05 -3.01
N ARG A 58 10.97 6.91 -3.76
CA ARG A 58 10.94 6.51 -5.18
C ARG A 58 10.40 5.09 -5.37
N LEU A 59 10.76 4.19 -4.47
CA LEU A 59 10.31 2.80 -4.52
C LEU A 59 8.85 2.70 -4.09
N ILE A 60 8.39 3.53 -3.15
CA ILE A 60 6.97 3.66 -2.80
C ILE A 60 6.17 4.06 -4.04
N ALA A 61 6.60 5.06 -4.79
CA ALA A 61 5.93 5.47 -6.03
C ALA A 61 5.85 4.32 -7.04
N HIS A 62 6.95 3.57 -7.23
CA HIS A 62 6.96 2.43 -8.13
C HIS A 62 6.02 1.30 -7.70
N LEU A 63 6.05 0.90 -6.42
CA LEU A 63 5.18 -0.15 -5.87
C LEU A 63 3.71 0.24 -5.99
N ARG A 64 3.39 1.53 -5.83
CA ARG A 64 2.03 2.04 -6.04
C ARG A 64 1.58 1.93 -7.49
N GLU A 65 2.42 2.29 -8.44
CA GLU A 65 2.12 2.11 -9.87
C GLU A 65 1.86 0.64 -10.19
N GLU A 66 2.63 -0.29 -9.61
CA GLU A 66 2.40 -1.72 -9.77
C GLU A 66 1.06 -2.17 -9.16
N ILE A 67 0.67 -1.66 -7.99
CA ILE A 67 -0.63 -1.95 -7.35
C ILE A 67 -1.78 -1.39 -8.18
N GLU A 68 -1.68 -0.14 -8.66
CA GLU A 68 -2.69 0.48 -9.51
C GLU A 68 -2.82 -0.24 -10.85
N GLU A 69 -1.71 -0.63 -11.48
CA GLU A 69 -1.70 -1.44 -12.69
C GLU A 69 -2.33 -2.82 -12.44
N ALA A 70 -2.01 -3.47 -11.32
CA ALA A 70 -2.62 -4.75 -10.95
C ALA A 70 -4.13 -4.60 -10.71
N ALA A 71 -4.57 -3.51 -10.09
CA ALA A 71 -5.98 -3.19 -9.89
C ALA A 71 -6.70 -2.91 -11.23
N ARG A 72 -6.08 -2.17 -12.15
CA ARG A 72 -6.60 -1.91 -13.50
C ARG A 72 -6.70 -3.17 -14.36
N ARG A 73 -5.72 -4.08 -14.22
CA ARG A 73 -5.67 -5.35 -14.96
C ARG A 73 -6.60 -6.40 -14.39
N ARG A 74 -7.08 -6.24 -13.16
CA ARG A 74 -8.12 -7.11 -12.61
C ARG A 74 -9.42 -6.77 -13.33
N PRO A 75 -9.95 -7.64 -14.21
CA PRO A 75 -11.26 -7.39 -14.80
C PRO A 75 -12.23 -7.25 -13.62
N ALA A 76 -13.03 -6.17 -13.62
CA ALA A 76 -14.12 -5.99 -12.68
C ALA A 76 -14.83 -7.34 -12.55
N PRO A 77 -15.14 -7.83 -11.32
CA PRO A 77 -15.85 -9.09 -11.20
C PRO A 77 -17.07 -8.94 -12.08
N SER A 78 -17.06 -9.72 -13.18
CA SER A 78 -18.24 -9.95 -13.98
C SER A 78 -19.29 -10.27 -12.95
N ARG A 79 -20.23 -9.35 -12.73
CA ARG A 79 -21.54 -9.70 -12.19
C ARG A 79 -22.11 -10.64 -13.25
N SER A 80 -21.66 -11.89 -13.21
CA SER A 80 -22.27 -13.00 -13.91
C SER A 80 -23.64 -13.13 -13.26
N LEU A 81 -24.60 -12.44 -13.87
CA LEU A 81 -26.02 -12.55 -13.64
C LEU A 81 -26.54 -13.89 -14.18
N PHE A 82 -25.87 -14.99 -13.82
CA PHE A 82 -26.31 -16.36 -14.07
C PHE A 82 -25.75 -17.20 -12.92
N GLY A 83 -26.51 -17.90 -12.09
CA GLY A 83 -27.93 -18.24 -12.08
C GLY A 83 -28.11 -19.45 -11.15
N TRP A 84 -29.21 -19.53 -10.41
CA TRP A 84 -29.93 -20.74 -9.95
C TRP A 84 -31.15 -20.30 -9.11
N ALA A 85 -32.38 -20.57 -9.54
CA ALA A 85 -33.25 -21.70 -9.20
C ALA A 85 -34.01 -21.56 -7.85
N ARG A 86 -35.35 -21.42 -7.89
CA ARG A 86 -36.30 -22.49 -7.51
C ARG A 86 -37.78 -22.09 -7.74
N ALA A 87 -38.48 -23.07 -8.29
CA ALA A 87 -39.91 -23.33 -8.36
C ALA A 87 -40.85 -22.60 -7.38
N ALA A 88 -41.98 -22.14 -7.92
CA ALA A 88 -43.31 -22.24 -7.33
C ALA A 88 -44.34 -22.39 -8.45
#